data_AF-A0A5K7TQQ6-F1
#
_entry.id   AF-A0A5K7TQQ6-F1
#
_cell.length_a   1.000
_cell.length_b   1.000
_cell.length_c   1.000
_cell.angle_alpha   90.00
_cell.angle_beta   90.00
_cell.angle_gamma   90.00
#
_symmetry.space_group_name_H-M   'P 1'
#
loop_
_entity.id
_entity.type
_entity.pdbx_description
1 polymer ?
#
loop_
_entity_poly.entity_id
_entity_poly.type
_entity_poly.pdbx_seq_one_letter_code
_entity_poly.pdbx_strand_id
1 'polypeptide(L)'
;MDRLRTLGSSSFAAFCRVTLPIIFPALAAAFALVFLDAMKELTATLLLSPTGMTTLATEVWAHTANVEFAAAAPYAALLIVVSGLPVYLLTTRMYLNKA
;
A
#
# COMPACT_ATOMS: atom_id res chain seq x y z
N MET A 1 5.28 11.43 36.04
CA MET A 1 5.62 10.91 34.69
C MET A 1 7.12 11.09 34.47
N ASP A 2 7.99 10.53 35.33
CA ASP A 2 9.34 11.12 35.54
C ASP A 2 10.54 10.14 35.53
N ARG A 3 10.46 8.97 34.87
CA ARG A 3 11.59 8.00 34.88
C ARG A 3 12.32 7.77 33.56
N LEU A 4 12.02 8.51 32.49
CA LEU A 4 12.65 8.29 31.18
C LEU A 4 13.86 9.18 30.88
N ARG A 5 14.34 10.00 31.84
CA ARG A 5 15.41 10.98 31.58
C ARG A 5 16.80 10.60 32.09
N THR A 6 16.99 9.44 32.71
CA THR A 6 18.27 9.12 33.41
C THR A 6 19.14 8.04 32.76
N LEU A 7 18.68 7.37 31.70
CA LEU A 7 19.54 6.50 30.90
C LEU A 7 19.96 7.29 29.66
N GLY A 8 21.24 7.66 29.59
CA GLY A 8 21.86 8.52 28.55
C GLY A 8 21.83 7.96 27.12
N SER A 9 20.82 7.18 26.76
CA SER A 9 20.45 6.89 25.37
C SER A 9 19.31 7.83 25.00
N SER A 10 19.50 8.62 23.94
CA SER A 10 18.46 9.48 23.37
C SER A 10 17.09 8.77 23.37
N SER A 11 16.02 9.40 23.89
CA SER A 11 14.67 8.82 23.84
C SER A 11 14.25 8.38 22.43
N PHE A 12 14.83 9.02 21.41
CA PHE A 12 14.68 8.63 20.02
C PHE A 12 15.36 7.29 19.69
N ALA A 13 16.55 7.03 20.23
CA ALA A 13 17.25 5.74 20.08
C ALA A 13 16.49 4.59 20.75
N ALA A 14 15.90 4.82 21.93
CA ALA A 14 15.03 3.83 22.58
C ALA A 14 13.76 3.56 21.77
N PHE A 15 13.13 4.60 21.23
CA PHE A 15 11.97 4.47 20.35
C PHE A 15 12.29 3.68 19.07
N CYS A 16 13.36 4.04 18.34
CA CYS A 16 13.75 3.35 17.11
C CYS A 16 14.20 1.90 17.32
N ARG A 17 14.76 1.57 18.50
CA ARG A 17 15.34 0.25 18.77
C ARG A 17 14.36 -0.72 19.44
N VAL A 18 13.38 -0.21 20.18
CA VAL A 18 12.42 -1.04 20.94
C VAL A 18 11.01 -0.88 20.41
N THR A 19 10.50 0.34 20.36
CA THR A 19 9.08 0.57 19.99
C THR A 19 8.86 0.38 18.49
N LEU A 20 9.72 0.93 17.64
CA LEU A 20 9.58 0.89 16.19
C LEU A 20 9.55 -0.54 15.63
N PRO A 21 10.44 -1.48 16.01
CA PRO A 21 10.38 -2.86 15.50
C PRO A 21 9.14 -3.62 15.96
N ILE A 22 8.61 -3.31 17.15
CA ILE A 22 7.41 -3.95 17.69
C ILE A 22 6.16 -3.51 16.92
N ILE A 23 6.06 -2.22 16.58
CA ILE A 23 4.92 -1.68 15.81
C ILE A 23 5.09 -1.86 14.30
N PHE A 24 6.30 -2.13 13.81
CA PHE A 24 6.62 -2.30 12.40
C PHE A 24 5.67 -3.24 11.65
N PRO A 25 5.33 -4.45 12.14
CA PRO A 25 4.36 -5.30 11.46
C PRO A 25 2.97 -4.66 11.35
N ALA A 26 2.47 -3.99 12.39
CA ALA A 26 1.19 -3.29 12.31
C ALA A 26 1.25 -2.13 11.31
N LEU A 27 2.36 -1.39 11.29
CA LEU A 27 2.58 -0.28 10.36
C LEU A 27 2.66 -0.76 8.91
N ALA A 28 3.33 -1.90 8.68
CA ALA A 28 3.43 -2.51 7.37
C ALA A 28 2.07 -3.00 6.86
N ALA A 29 1.23 -3.59 7.73
CA ALA A 29 -0.13 -3.99 7.35
C ALA A 29 -0.99 -2.76 6.99
N ALA A 30 -0.93 -1.70 7.80
CA ALA A 30 -1.61 -0.44 7.51
C ALA A 30 -1.13 0.18 6.19
N PHE A 31 0.18 0.17 5.94
CA PHE A 31 0.75 0.64 4.67
C PHE A 31 0.23 -0.16 3.47
N ALA A 32 0.19 -1.50 3.56
CA ALA A 32 -0.34 -2.35 2.50
C ALA A 32 -1.80 -2.02 2.17
N LEU A 33 -2.64 -1.81 3.20
CA LEU A 33 -4.05 -1.48 3.02
C LEU A 33 -4.22 -0.11 2.39
N VAL A 34 -3.54 0.93 2.89
CA VAL A 34 -3.60 2.28 2.33
C VAL A 34 -3.03 2.31 0.90
N PHE A 35 -1.96 1.56 0.63
CA PHE A 35 -1.39 1.46 -0.72
C PHE A 35 -2.35 0.81 -1.71
N LEU A 36 -3.03 -0.28 -1.30
CA LEU A 36 -4.04 -0.93 -2.12
C LEU A 36 -5.22 0.01 -2.41
N ASP A 37 -5.65 0.76 -1.41
CA ASP A 37 -6.76 1.71 -1.55
C ASP A 37 -6.36 2.88 -2.46
N ALA A 38 -5.18 3.47 -2.26
CA ALA A 38 -4.61 4.51 -3.11
C ALA A 38 -4.43 4.07 -4.57
N MET A 39 -4.07 2.81 -4.82
CA MET A 39 -3.99 2.23 -6.16
C MET A 39 -5.35 2.12 -6.86
N LYS A 40 -6.44 2.02 -6.08
CA LYS A 40 -7.82 1.90 -6.57
C LYS A 40 -8.58 3.23 -6.57
N GLU A 41 -8.06 4.23 -5.88
CA GLU A 41 -8.52 5.63 -5.84
C GLU A 41 -8.28 6.35 -7.18
N LEU A 42 -8.98 5.87 -8.21
CA LEU A 42 -9.06 6.46 -9.54
C LEU A 42 -9.79 7.81 -9.52
N THR A 43 -10.78 7.98 -8.63
CA THR A 43 -11.69 9.12 -8.61
C THR A 43 -11.03 10.42 -8.11
N ALA A 44 -10.20 10.36 -7.05
CA ALA A 44 -9.46 11.52 -6.56
C ALA A 44 -8.42 12.01 -7.59
N THR A 45 -7.79 11.07 -8.31
CA THR A 45 -6.91 11.38 -9.43
C THR A 45 -7.70 12.01 -10.59
N LEU A 46 -8.86 11.49 -10.98
CA LEU A 46 -9.69 12.08 -12.03
C LEU A 46 -10.23 13.49 -11.68
N LEU A 47 -10.42 13.80 -10.40
CA LEU A 47 -10.87 15.12 -9.93
C LEU A 47 -9.75 16.17 -9.89
N LEU A 48 -8.49 15.77 -9.71
CA LEU A 48 -7.32 16.66 -9.64
C LEU A 48 -6.35 16.53 -10.84
N SER A 49 -6.56 15.59 -11.76
CA SER A 49 -5.65 15.32 -12.88
C SER A 49 -5.82 16.35 -14.00
N PRO A 50 -4.72 16.86 -14.58
CA PRO A 50 -4.77 17.50 -15.89
C PRO A 50 -5.21 16.48 -16.96
N THR A 51 -5.91 16.95 -17.98
CA THR A 51 -6.43 16.12 -19.07
C THR A 51 -5.30 15.46 -19.86
N GLY A 52 -5.25 14.12 -19.91
CA GLY A 52 -4.38 13.37 -20.83
C GLY A 52 -3.51 12.25 -20.23
N MET A 53 -3.61 11.93 -18.94
CA MET A 53 -2.89 10.78 -18.35
C MET A 53 -3.77 9.53 -18.33
N THR A 54 -3.37 8.49 -19.06
CA THR A 54 -3.97 7.15 -19.04
C THR A 54 -3.27 6.29 -18.00
N THR A 55 -4.02 5.81 -17.00
CA THR A 55 -3.54 4.84 -15.99
C THR A 55 -4.14 3.46 -16.25
N LEU A 56 -3.56 2.41 -15.66
CA LEU A 56 -4.09 1.04 -15.76
C LEU A 56 -5.58 0.97 -15.40
N ALA A 57 -6.02 1.75 -14.41
CA ALA A 57 -7.42 1.80 -13.99
C ALA A 57 -8.32 2.53 -14.99
N THR A 58 -7.83 3.58 -15.67
CA THR A 58 -8.62 4.27 -16.70
C THR A 58 -8.76 3.43 -17.97
N GLU A 59 -7.73 2.67 -18.35
CA GLU A 59 -7.79 1.75 -19.51
C GLU A 59 -8.80 0.61 -19.28
N VAL A 60 -8.80 0.01 -18.08
CA VAL A 60 -9.82 -0.97 -17.69
C VAL A 60 -11.22 -0.37 -17.80
N TRP A 61 -11.42 0.84 -17.27
CA TRP A 61 -12.72 1.51 -17.31
C TRP A 61 -13.15 1.84 -18.75
N ALA A 62 -12.24 2.36 -19.59
CA ALA A 62 -12.54 2.74 -20.97
C ALA A 62 -12.93 1.53 -21.83
N HIS A 63 -12.17 0.43 -21.78
CA HIS A 63 -12.51 -0.78 -22.51
C HIS A 63 -13.77 -1.46 -21.96
N THR A 64 -14.00 -1.42 -20.64
CA THR A 64 -15.23 -1.96 -20.04
C THR A 64 -16.46 -1.13 -20.42
N ALA A 65 -16.33 0.21 -20.50
CA ALA A 65 -17.39 1.11 -20.96
C ALA A 65 -17.78 0.85 -22.42
N ASN A 66 -16.82 0.42 -23.25
CA ASN A 66 -17.05 0.02 -24.64
C ASN A 66 -17.45 -1.46 -24.80
N VAL A 67 -17.67 -2.20 -23.70
CA VAL A 67 -18.02 -3.64 -23.69
C VAL A 67 -16.91 -4.54 -24.28
N GLU A 68 -15.68 -4.03 -24.33
CA GLU A 68 -14.48 -4.72 -24.82
C GLU A 68 -13.73 -5.45 -23.69
N PHE A 69 -14.38 -6.42 -23.05
CA PHE A 69 -13.82 -7.11 -21.88
C PHE A 69 -12.49 -7.83 -22.18
N ALA A 70 -12.32 -8.35 -23.40
CA ALA A 70 -11.08 -9.00 -23.82
C ALA A 70 -9.89 -8.01 -23.86
N ALA A 71 -10.15 -6.76 -24.26
CA ALA A 71 -9.14 -5.70 -24.28
C ALA A 71 -8.87 -5.14 -22.87
N ALA A 72 -9.87 -5.14 -21.98
CA ALA A 72 -9.72 -4.73 -20.58
C ALA A 72 -8.92 -5.73 -19.71
N ALA A 73 -9.00 -7.02 -20.04
CA ALA A 73 -8.40 -8.11 -19.26
C ALA A 73 -6.90 -7.95 -18.93
N PRO A 74 -5.99 -7.64 -19.88
CA PRO A 74 -4.57 -7.51 -19.58
C PRO A 74 -4.28 -6.34 -18.62
N TYR A 75 -4.99 -5.22 -18.76
CA TYR A 75 -4.83 -4.06 -17.87
C TYR A 75 -5.32 -4.37 -16.45
N ALA A 76 -6.44 -5.09 -16.33
CA ALA A 76 -6.97 -5.53 -15.04
C ALA A 76 -6.02 -6.53 -14.36
N ALA A 77 -5.45 -7.46 -15.13
CA ALA A 77 -4.48 -8.42 -14.62
C ALA A 77 -3.22 -7.72 -14.09
N LEU A 78 -2.66 -6.76 -14.84
CA LEU A 78 -1.52 -5.96 -14.39
C LEU A 78 -1.84 -5.17 -13.11
N LEU A 79 -3.03 -4.57 -13.03
CA LEU A 79 -3.46 -3.83 -11.85
C LEU A 79 -3.51 -4.75 -10.61
N ILE A 80 -4.04 -5.98 -10.76
CA ILE A 80 -4.06 -6.99 -9.69
C ILE A 80 -2.64 -7.40 -9.29
N VAL A 81 -1.74 -7.65 -10.25
CA VAL A 81 -0.36 -8.06 -9.95
C VAL A 81 0.38 -6.95 -9.19
N VAL A 82 0.30 -5.70 -9.67
CA VAL A 82 1.01 -4.58 -9.05
C VAL A 82 0.44 -4.22 -7.67
N SER A 83 -0.89 -4.29 -7.49
CA SER A 83 -1.54 -4.02 -6.19
C SER A 83 -1.43 -5.17 -5.20
N GLY A 84 -1.50 -6.41 -5.69
CA GLY A 84 -1.47 -7.61 -4.88
C GLY A 84 -0.08 -7.97 -4.39
N LEU A 85 0.98 -7.63 -5.14
CA LEU A 85 2.36 -8.00 -4.80
C LEU A 85 2.83 -7.43 -3.44
N PRO A 86 2.62 -6.15 -3.10
CA PRO A 86 2.95 -5.60 -1.78
C PRO A 86 2.15 -6.26 -0.65
N VAL A 87 0.85 -6.50 -0.87
CA VAL A 87 -0.02 -7.14 0.13
C VAL A 87 0.43 -8.58 0.38
N TYR A 88 0.69 -9.33 -0.68
CA TYR A 88 1.17 -10.71 -0.61
C TYR A 88 2.52 -10.82 0.10
N LEU A 89 3.48 -9.97 -0.24
CA LEU A 89 4.80 -9.96 0.40
C LEU A 89 4.71 -9.64 1.89
N LEU A 90 3.89 -8.66 2.27
CA LEU A 90 3.75 -8.23 3.66
C LEU A 90 2.97 -9.25 4.50
N THR A 91 1.88 -9.81 3.99
CA THR A 91 1.12 -10.86 4.69
C THR A 91 1.92 -12.15 4.84
N THR A 92 2.62 -12.60 3.80
CA THR A 92 3.42 -13.84 3.85
C THR A 92 4.57 -13.72 4.87
N ARG A 93 5.23 -12.55 4.95
CA ARG A 93 6.28 -12.29 5.95
C ARG A 93 5.75 -12.28 7.39
N MET A 94 4.53 -11.80 7.61
CA MET A 94 3.92 -11.80 8.94
C MET A 94 3.49 -13.19 9.40
N TYR A 95 2.93 -14.00 8.49
CA TYR A 95 2.51 -15.37 8.82
C TYR A 95 3.70 -16.31 9.06
N LEU A 96 4.76 -16.21 8.26
CA LEU A 96 5.95 -17.06 8.41
C LEU A 96 6.82 -16.70 9.62
N ASN A 97 6.82 -15.44 10.06
CA ASN A 97 7.60 -15.01 11.23
C ASN A 97 6.95 -15.39 12.58
N LYS A 98 5.82 -16.11 12.55
CA LYS A 98 5.07 -16.57 13.72
C LYS A 98 5.13 -18.10 13.93
N ALA A 99 5.84 -18.83 13.06
CA ALA A 99 6.09 -20.28 13.15
C ALA A 99 7.56 -20.54 13.53
#